data_AF-Q6E2P3-F1
#
_entry.id   AF-Q6E2P3-F1
#
_cell.length_a   1.000
_cell.length_b   1.000
_cell.length_c   1.000
_cell.angle_alpha   90.00
_cell.angle_beta   90.00
_cell.angle_gamma   90.00
#
_symmetry.space_group_name_H-M   'P 1'
#
loop_
_entity.id
_entity.type
_entity.pdbx_description
1 polymer ?
#
loop_
_entity_poly.entity_id
_entity_poly.type
_entity_poly.pdbx_seq_one_letter_code
_entity_poly.pdbx_strand_id
1 'polypeptide(L)' 'DSGLFTWDYLYELATRKDQLWADYLAELASAGKSRDPDESVVKLML' A
#
# COMPACT_ATOMS: atom_id res chain seq x y z
N ASP A 1 -11.60 -8.98 -15.55
CA ASP A 1 -11.52 -7.78 -16.41
C ASP A 1 -10.78 -6.70 -15.63
N SER A 2 -9.62 -6.16 -15.98
CA SER A 2 -8.71 -6.31 -17.13
C SER A 2 -7.28 -6.32 -16.53
N GLY A 3 -6.46 -7.32 -16.87
CA GLY A 3 -5.18 -7.60 -16.20
C GLY A 3 -3.94 -7.21 -17.00
N LEU A 4 -4.08 -6.33 -17.99
CA LEU A 4 -2.98 -5.94 -18.86
C LEU A 4 -2.65 -4.47 -18.64
N PHE A 5 -1.45 -4.25 -18.12
CA PHE A 5 -0.84 -2.94 -17.97
C PHE A 5 0.15 -2.72 -19.11
N THR A 6 0.33 -1.45 -19.51
CA THR A 6 1.36 -1.09 -20.49
C THR A 6 2.75 -1.22 -19.89
N TRP A 7 3.75 -1.48 -20.72
CA TRP A 7 5.15 -1.52 -20.27
C TRP A 7 5.60 -0.20 -19.66
N ASP A 8 5.16 0.93 -20.22
CA ASP A 8 5.47 2.26 -19.70
C ASP A 8 4.95 2.44 -18.27
N TYR A 9 3.74 1.95 -17.98
CA TYR A 9 3.18 2.02 -16.64
C TYR A 9 3.97 1.17 -15.64
N LEU A 10 4.37 -0.04 -16.04
CA LEU A 10 5.19 -0.91 -15.18
C LEU A 10 6.59 -0.32 -14.94
N TYR A 11 7.18 0.31 -15.96
CA TYR A 11 8.46 1.00 -15.85
C TYR A 11 8.37 2.21 -14.91
N GLU A 12 7.33 3.02 -15.04
CA GLU A 12 7.07 4.14 -14.14
C GLU A 12 6.89 3.66 -12.69
N LEU A 13 6.09 2.62 -12.48
CA LEU A 13 5.86 2.06 -11.16
C LEU A 13 7.15 1.53 -10.52
N ALA A 14 8.01 0.89 -11.32
CA ALA A 14 9.29 0.38 -10.84
C ALA A 14 10.27 1.51 -10.47
N THR A 15 10.34 2.56 -11.30
CA THR A 15 11.27 3.68 -11.11
C THR A 15 10.83 4.66 -10.02
N ARG A 16 9.52 4.82 -9.81
CA ARG A 16 8.95 5.76 -8.84
C ARG A 16 8.41 5.08 -7.59
N LYS A 17 8.64 3.77 -7.43
CA LYS A 17 8.13 2.95 -6.31
C LYS A 17 8.24 3.64 -4.97
N ASP A 18 9.42 4.12 -4.61
CA ASP A 18 9.68 4.66 -3.27
C ASP A 18 8.94 5.97 -3.03
N GLN A 19 8.89 6.85 -4.03
CA GLN A 19 8.14 8.10 -3.97
C GLN A 19 6.64 7.83 -3.85
N LEU A 20 6.09 7.01 -4.75
CA LEU A 20 4.67 6.64 -4.74
C LEU A 20 4.26 5.97 -3.44
N TRP A 21 5.16 5.18 -2.85
CA TRP A 21 4.93 4.55 -1.56
C TRP A 21 4.92 5.55 -0.40
N ALA A 22 5.88 6.48 -0.38
CA ALA A 22 5.92 7.53 0.64
C ALA A 22 4.67 8.42 0.57
N ASP A 23 4.25 8.80 -0.63
CA ASP A 23 3.05 9.60 -0.85
C ASP A 23 1.80 8.85 -0.36
N TYR A 24 1.66 7.57 -0.73
CA TYR A 24 0.58 6.72 -0.24
C TYR A 24 0.54 6.65 1.30
N LEU A 25 1.68 6.50 1.97
CA LEU A 25 1.73 6.44 3.44
C LEU A 25 1.37 7.79 4.08
N ALA A 26 1.79 8.91 3.48
CA ALA A 26 1.43 10.24 3.95
C ALA A 26 -0.08 10.49 3.82
N GLU A 27 -0.68 10.11 2.69
CA GLU A 27 -2.13 10.18 2.49
C GLU A 27 -2.87 9.30 3.50
N LEU A 28 -2.41 8.07 3.70
CA LEU A 28 -3.02 7.13 4.64
C LEU A 28 -2.98 7.65 6.08
N ALA A 29 -1.84 8.20 6.51
CA ALA A 29 -1.69 8.81 7.82
C ALA A 29 -2.57 10.06 7.98
N SER A 30 -2.66 10.91 6.94
CA SER A 30 -3.54 12.09 6.95
C SER A 30 -5.01 11.72 7.06
N ALA A 31 -5.40 10.56 6.52
CA ALA A 31 -6.74 10.00 6.62
C ALA A 31 -7.00 9.27 7.95
N GLY A 32 -6.02 9.22 8.86
CA GLY A 32 -6.11 8.53 10.14
C GLY A 32 -6.19 7.01 10.04
N LYS A 33 -5.76 6.43 8.91
CA LYS A 33 -5.76 4.98 8.66
C LYS A 33 -4.37 4.40 8.87
N SER A 34 -4.29 3.11 9.20
CA SER A 34 -3.04 2.35 9.22
C SER A 34 -2.99 1.33 8.09
N ARG A 35 -1.76 1.00 7.68
CA ARG A 35 -1.47 -0.15 6.82
C ARG A 35 -1.44 -1.45 7.60
N ASP A 36 -1.29 -1.37 8.91
CA ASP A 36 -1.33 -2.55 9.76
C ASP A 36 -2.70 -3.20 9.57
N PRO A 37 -2.75 -4.51 9.32
CA PRO A 37 -4.02 -5.18 9.31
C PRO A 37 -4.70 -4.96 10.67
N ASP A 38 -6.02 -4.87 10.69
CA ASP A 38 -6.81 -5.05 11.91
C ASP A 38 -6.70 -6.52 12.36
N GLU A 39 -5.48 -7.02 12.54
CA GLU A 39 -5.22 -8.23 13.29
C GLU A 39 -5.61 -7.91 14.73
N SER A 40 -6.89 -8.09 15.04
CA SER A 40 -7.30 -8.51 16.37
C SER A 40 -6.53 -9.79 16.66
N VAL A 41 -5.31 -9.65 17.17
CA VAL A 41 -4.60 -10.72 17.84
C VAL A 41 -5.53 -11.13 18.96
N VAL A 42 -6.36 -12.15 18.72
CA VAL A 42 -7.11 -12.79 19.78
C VAL A 42 -6.04 -13.35 20.69
N LYS A 43 -5.67 -12.58 21.72
CA LYS A 43 -4.90 -13.07 22.86
C LYS A 43 -5.80 -14.11 23.51
N LEU A 44 -5.74 -15.33 23.00
CA LEU A 44 -6.17 -16.53 23.71
C LEU A 44 -5.20 -16.62 24.89
N MET A 45 -5.55 -15.92 25.97
CA MET A 45 -4.99 -16.17 27.28
C MET A 45 -5.35 -17.63 27.62
N LEU A 46 -4.35 -18.51 27.54
CA LEU A 46 -4.34 -19.78 28.26
C LEU A 46 -3.68 -19.54 29.61
#